data_AF-A0A5B9QFZ0-F1
#
_entry.id   AF-A0A5B9QFZ0-F1
#
_cell.length_a   1.000
_cell.length_b   1.000
_cell.length_c   1.000
_cell.angle_alpha   90.00
_cell.angle_beta   90.00
_cell.angle_gamma   90.00
#
_symmetry.space_group_name_H-M   'P 1'
#
loop_
_entity.id
_entity.type
_entity.pdbx_description
1 polymer ?
#
loop_
_entity_poly.entity_id
_entity_poly.type
_entity_poly.pdbx_seq_one_letter_code
_entity_poly.pdbx_strand_id
1 'polypeptide(L)'
;MNLRWKASLSASSLHAVLCAVEGLPAANNSFAEILHEPGDCLIQSIEGCGLEVAAVLEMLVCQSADYENNRQLVEVSLSRLHGRESATEERVSVLAAAISGLETRTLAERPELVDELALRARPLHEQWEARGPGLMHMLAQLTEDSFVAETAEVVLVAPYVGGYGRAYLRANRVVLEGLLANPHADLPEALRLGWLLAQLQADAPIYADAVSGERLALLAQMATIPAVLTAAESVEWAKCDASTITRALQCWCFEQDAPADLAEKLLGWWETYHQGTSSWQVAWRALDALLSQ
;
A
#
# COMPACT_ATOMS: atom_id res chain seq x y z
N MET A 1 11.42 -14.28 4.24
CA MET A 1 10.13 -13.66 4.58
C MET A 1 8.99 -14.62 4.24
N ASN A 2 8.00 -14.76 5.12
CA ASN A 2 6.81 -15.61 4.92
C ASN A 2 5.58 -14.75 4.64
N LEU A 3 4.87 -15.02 3.54
CA LEU A 3 3.71 -14.23 3.12
C LEU A 3 2.40 -15.00 3.32
N ARG A 4 1.43 -14.35 3.99
CA ARG A 4 0.04 -14.82 4.02
C ARG A 4 -0.76 -14.04 2.98
N TRP A 5 -1.33 -14.75 2.01
CA TRP A 5 -2.12 -14.14 0.94
C TRP A 5 -3.61 -14.24 1.26
N LYS A 6 -4.35 -13.15 1.01
CA LYS A 6 -5.81 -13.11 1.11
C LYS A 6 -6.38 -12.37 -0.10
N ALA A 7 -7.58 -12.75 -0.53
CA ALA A 7 -8.44 -11.92 -1.35
C ALA A 7 -9.62 -11.46 -0.49
N SER A 8 -10.05 -10.20 -0.61
CA SER A 8 -11.16 -9.68 0.20
C SER A 8 -12.09 -8.80 -0.62
N LEU A 9 -13.39 -9.15 -0.61
CA LEU A 9 -14.46 -8.34 -1.19
C LEU A 9 -14.55 -6.99 -0.48
N SER A 10 -14.65 -7.00 0.85
CA SER A 10 -14.72 -5.81 1.68
C SER A 10 -13.55 -4.87 1.44
N ALA A 11 -12.32 -5.42 1.42
CA ALA A 11 -11.11 -4.64 1.11
C ALA A 11 -11.18 -4.05 -0.29
N SER A 12 -11.69 -4.79 -1.28
CA SER A 12 -11.81 -4.33 -2.66
C SER A 12 -12.75 -3.14 -2.79
N SER A 13 -13.92 -3.22 -2.17
CA SER A 13 -14.92 -2.15 -2.24
C SER A 13 -14.43 -0.90 -1.50
N LEU A 14 -13.88 -1.06 -0.28
CA LEU A 14 -13.34 0.05 0.51
C LEU A 14 -12.13 0.70 -0.16
N HIS A 15 -11.24 -0.11 -0.76
CA HIS A 15 -10.04 0.36 -1.46
C HIS A 15 -10.41 1.26 -2.64
N ALA A 16 -11.40 0.85 -3.44
CA ALA A 16 -11.88 1.65 -4.56
C ALA A 16 -12.47 3.00 -4.11
N VAL A 17 -13.23 3.03 -3.01
CA VAL A 17 -13.75 4.29 -2.43
C VAL A 17 -12.60 5.17 -1.93
N LEU A 18 -11.61 4.59 -1.25
CA LEU A 18 -10.41 5.33 -0.82
C LEU A 18 -9.65 5.94 -2.01
N CYS A 19 -9.40 5.16 -3.06
CA CYS A 19 -8.76 5.65 -4.27
C CYS A 19 -9.54 6.80 -4.92
N ALA A 20 -10.87 6.72 -4.94
CA ALA A 20 -11.72 7.79 -5.46
C ALA A 20 -11.62 9.08 -4.60
N VAL A 21 -11.62 8.95 -3.27
CA VAL A 21 -11.43 10.08 -2.34
C VAL A 21 -10.06 10.73 -2.49
N GLU A 22 -9.02 9.93 -2.75
CA GLU A 22 -7.66 10.41 -3.02
C GLU A 22 -7.49 10.99 -4.43
N GLY A 23 -8.53 10.99 -5.26
CA GLY A 23 -8.49 11.52 -6.62
C GLY A 23 -7.70 10.65 -7.61
N LEU A 24 -7.46 9.38 -7.28
CA LEU A 24 -6.77 8.46 -8.17
C LEU A 24 -7.65 8.10 -9.37
N PRO A 25 -7.06 7.99 -10.58
CA PRO A 25 -7.83 7.71 -11.79
C PRO A 25 -8.33 6.27 -11.81
N ALA A 26 -9.60 6.07 -12.17
CA ALA A 26 -10.13 4.74 -12.44
C ALA A 26 -9.60 4.23 -13.79
N ALA A 27 -8.90 3.09 -13.80
CA ALA A 27 -8.49 2.42 -15.03
C ALA A 27 -9.68 1.82 -15.80
N ASN A 28 -10.74 1.44 -15.08
CA ASN A 28 -11.96 0.90 -15.67
C ASN A 28 -13.20 1.53 -15.01
N ASN A 29 -13.92 2.34 -15.79
CA ASN A 29 -15.11 3.05 -15.33
C ASN A 29 -16.22 2.12 -14.83
N SER A 30 -16.31 0.87 -15.32
CA SER A 30 -17.39 -0.04 -14.89
C SER A 30 -17.37 -0.34 -13.39
N PHE A 31 -16.20 -0.48 -12.77
CA PHE A 31 -16.13 -0.74 -11.33
C PHE A 31 -16.39 0.53 -10.52
N ALA A 32 -15.86 1.67 -10.99
CA ALA A 32 -16.14 2.97 -10.38
C ALA A 32 -17.63 3.32 -10.43
N GLU A 33 -18.31 3.05 -11.55
CA GLU A 33 -19.75 3.26 -11.73
C GLU A 33 -20.60 2.42 -10.75
N ILE A 34 -20.23 1.16 -10.53
CA ILE A 34 -20.91 0.28 -9.55
C ILE A 34 -20.84 0.87 -8.14
N LEU A 35 -19.70 1.45 -7.78
CA LEU A 35 -19.39 1.90 -6.43
C LEU A 35 -19.71 3.37 -6.17
N HIS A 36 -20.05 4.15 -7.20
CA HIS A 36 -20.24 5.60 -7.06
C HIS A 36 -21.29 5.96 -6.01
N GLU A 37 -22.55 5.54 -6.21
CA GLU A 37 -23.63 5.82 -5.26
C GLU A 37 -23.41 5.26 -3.84
N PRO A 38 -23.10 3.94 -3.65
CA PRO A 38 -22.88 3.42 -2.31
C PRO A 38 -21.59 3.96 -1.65
N GLY A 39 -20.59 4.33 -2.45
CA GLY A 39 -19.37 4.99 -1.98
C GLY A 39 -19.67 6.38 -1.42
N ASP A 40 -20.47 7.17 -2.14
CA ASP A 40 -20.93 8.48 -1.68
C ASP A 40 -21.75 8.36 -0.38
N CYS A 41 -22.62 7.35 -0.27
CA CYS A 41 -23.35 7.08 0.98
C CYS A 41 -22.40 6.78 2.16
N LEU A 42 -21.33 6.00 1.93
CA LEU A 42 -20.33 5.74 2.96
C LEU A 42 -19.57 7.01 3.35
N ILE A 43 -19.13 7.80 2.37
CA ILE A 43 -18.43 9.07 2.61
C ILE A 43 -19.30 10.02 3.44
N GLN A 44 -20.55 10.24 3.02
CA GLN A 44 -21.51 11.08 3.74
C GLN A 44 -21.80 10.56 5.16
N SER A 45 -21.79 9.24 5.35
CA SER A 45 -21.98 8.64 6.68
C SER A 45 -20.78 8.91 7.60
N ILE A 46 -19.55 8.87 7.06
CA ILE A 46 -18.33 9.20 7.81
C ILE A 46 -18.32 10.69 8.18
N GLU A 47 -18.63 11.57 7.22
CA GLU A 47 -18.74 13.02 7.44
C GLU A 47 -19.84 13.37 8.45
N GLY A 48 -21.01 12.73 8.33
CA GLY A 48 -22.13 12.90 9.26
C GLY A 48 -21.80 12.49 10.70
N CYS A 49 -20.82 11.60 10.88
CA CYS A 49 -20.27 11.25 12.19
C CYS A 49 -19.22 12.26 12.71
N GLY A 50 -18.84 13.26 11.92
CA GLY A 50 -17.80 14.24 12.22
C GLY A 50 -16.39 13.65 12.20
N LEU A 51 -16.14 12.67 11.34
CA LEU A 51 -14.85 11.98 11.22
C LEU A 51 -14.13 12.37 9.93
N GLU A 52 -12.80 12.24 9.92
CA GLU A 52 -11.99 12.47 8.73
C GLU A 52 -12.10 11.26 7.77
N VAL A 53 -12.54 11.51 6.54
CA VAL A 53 -12.95 10.47 5.57
C VAL A 53 -11.78 9.57 5.19
N ALA A 54 -10.63 10.16 4.82
CA ALA A 54 -9.49 9.41 4.32
C ALA A 54 -8.91 8.50 5.40
N ALA A 55 -8.67 9.00 6.62
CA ALA A 55 -8.15 8.22 7.73
C ALA A 55 -9.08 7.07 8.14
N VAL A 56 -10.40 7.29 8.14
CA VAL A 56 -11.37 6.23 8.43
C VAL A 56 -11.35 5.17 7.33
N LEU A 57 -11.43 5.56 6.06
CA LEU A 57 -11.38 4.61 4.94
C LEU A 57 -10.06 3.84 4.93
N GLU A 58 -8.93 4.50 5.15
CA GLU A 58 -7.62 3.87 5.23
C GLU A 58 -7.56 2.80 6.32
N MET A 59 -8.09 3.09 7.51
CA MET A 59 -8.18 2.12 8.59
C MET A 59 -9.13 0.96 8.28
N LEU A 60 -10.27 1.24 7.64
CA LEU A 60 -11.24 0.23 7.24
C LEU A 60 -10.64 -0.71 6.17
N VAL A 61 -10.01 -0.17 5.12
CA VAL A 61 -9.30 -0.95 4.10
C VAL A 61 -8.26 -1.82 4.77
N CYS A 62 -7.42 -1.22 5.61
CA CYS A 62 -6.38 -1.91 6.36
C CYS A 62 -6.94 -3.12 7.09
N GLN A 63 -8.06 -3.01 7.81
CA GLN A 63 -8.56 -4.07 8.70
C GLN A 63 -9.57 -5.05 8.07
N SER A 64 -10.18 -4.68 6.95
CA SER A 64 -11.31 -5.39 6.35
C SER A 64 -11.06 -6.87 6.06
N ALA A 65 -9.81 -7.28 5.79
CA ALA A 65 -9.47 -8.69 5.54
C ALA A 65 -9.43 -9.58 6.81
N ASP A 66 -9.61 -9.01 8.01
CA ASP A 66 -9.62 -9.76 9.27
C ASP A 66 -11.01 -9.91 9.89
N TYR A 67 -12.01 -9.19 9.38
CA TYR A 67 -13.34 -9.12 9.99
C TYR A 67 -14.43 -9.38 8.95
N GLU A 68 -15.20 -10.45 9.16
CA GLU A 68 -16.39 -10.75 8.35
C GLU A 68 -17.62 -9.93 8.80
N ASN A 69 -17.56 -9.33 10.00
CA ASN A 69 -18.65 -8.56 10.57
C ASN A 69 -18.34 -7.05 10.50
N ASN A 70 -19.12 -6.32 9.71
CA ASN A 70 -18.94 -4.88 9.50
C ASN A 70 -19.08 -4.04 10.78
N ARG A 71 -19.90 -4.45 11.75
CA ARG A 71 -19.99 -3.74 13.03
C ARG A 71 -18.69 -3.87 13.82
N GLN A 72 -18.12 -5.07 13.86
CA GLN A 72 -16.85 -5.31 14.53
C GLN A 72 -15.70 -4.58 13.83
N LEU A 73 -15.67 -4.59 12.49
CA LEU A 73 -14.70 -3.84 11.69
C LEU A 73 -14.72 -2.35 12.04
N VAL A 74 -15.91 -1.75 12.07
CA VAL A 74 -16.07 -0.32 12.41
C VAL A 74 -15.68 -0.05 13.86
N GLU A 75 -16.16 -0.84 14.81
CA GLU A 75 -15.86 -0.65 16.24
C GLU A 75 -14.35 -0.64 16.50
N VAL A 76 -13.62 -1.62 15.94
CA VAL A 76 -12.16 -1.71 16.08
C VAL A 76 -11.46 -0.57 15.34
N SER A 77 -11.90 -0.23 14.13
CA SER A 77 -11.31 0.85 13.33
C SER A 77 -11.42 2.20 14.03
N LEU A 78 -12.62 2.56 14.51
CA LEU A 78 -12.85 3.79 15.27
C LEU A 78 -12.07 3.79 16.58
N SER A 79 -12.09 2.69 17.32
CA SER A 79 -11.35 2.56 18.58
C SER A 79 -9.85 2.76 18.42
N ARG A 80 -9.27 2.33 17.29
CA ARG A 80 -7.83 2.51 17.01
C ARG A 80 -7.48 3.93 16.55
N LEU A 81 -8.36 4.58 15.78
CA LEU A 81 -8.11 5.94 15.28
C LEU A 81 -8.33 7.01 16.35
N HIS A 82 -9.42 6.90 17.11
CA HIS A 82 -9.90 7.99 17.96
C HIS A 82 -10.11 7.56 19.42
N GLY A 83 -9.69 6.35 19.78
CA GLY A 83 -9.92 5.77 21.11
C GLY A 83 -11.29 5.14 21.28
N ARG A 84 -11.46 4.32 22.32
CA ARG A 84 -12.66 3.48 22.52
C ARG A 84 -13.97 4.27 22.62
N GLU A 85 -13.94 5.47 23.18
CA GLU A 85 -15.13 6.31 23.36
C GLU A 85 -15.71 6.82 22.04
N SER A 86 -14.91 6.81 20.97
CA SER A 86 -15.35 7.22 19.63
C SER A 86 -16.27 6.21 18.95
N ALA A 87 -16.21 4.94 19.35
CA ALA A 87 -16.97 3.83 18.79
C ALA A 87 -18.36 3.71 19.45
N THR A 88 -19.14 4.79 19.37
CA THR A 88 -20.52 4.79 19.90
C THR A 88 -21.42 3.88 19.08
N GLU A 89 -22.45 3.30 19.71
CA GLU A 89 -23.40 2.40 19.04
C GLU A 89 -24.03 3.02 17.80
N GLU A 90 -24.35 4.32 17.85
CA GLU A 90 -24.89 5.08 16.73
C GLU A 90 -23.91 5.12 15.54
N ARG A 91 -22.67 5.55 15.77
CA ARG A 91 -21.63 5.61 14.73
C ARG A 91 -21.34 4.22 14.15
N VAL A 92 -21.19 3.22 15.02
CA VAL A 92 -20.94 1.84 14.61
C VAL A 92 -22.08 1.32 13.73
N SER A 93 -23.33 1.55 14.13
CA SER A 93 -24.50 1.09 13.36
C SER A 93 -24.60 1.79 12.01
N VAL A 94 -24.43 3.11 11.95
CA VAL A 94 -24.52 3.90 10.72
C VAL A 94 -23.46 3.48 9.71
N LEU A 95 -22.19 3.44 10.13
CA LEU A 95 -21.09 3.08 9.23
C LEU A 95 -21.14 1.61 8.81
N ALA A 96 -21.49 0.70 9.71
CA ALA A 96 -21.61 -0.72 9.35
C ALA A 96 -22.73 -0.96 8.33
N ALA A 97 -23.84 -0.22 8.42
CA ALA A 97 -24.90 -0.28 7.43
C ALA A 97 -24.43 0.25 6.07
N ALA A 98 -23.69 1.36 6.03
CA ALA A 98 -23.13 1.91 4.80
C ALA A 98 -22.14 0.94 4.12
N ILE A 99 -21.24 0.34 4.89
CA ILE A 99 -20.30 -0.69 4.38
C ILE A 99 -21.07 -1.90 3.85
N SER A 100 -22.10 -2.35 4.56
CA SER A 100 -22.92 -3.49 4.11
C SER A 100 -23.65 -3.19 2.80
N GLY A 101 -24.12 -1.95 2.62
CA GLY A 101 -24.72 -1.49 1.36
C GLY A 101 -23.72 -1.51 0.20
N LEU A 102 -22.50 -1.04 0.45
CA LEU A 102 -21.39 -1.06 -0.51
C LEU A 102 -21.01 -2.49 -0.92
N GLU A 103 -20.84 -3.40 0.05
CA GLU A 103 -20.53 -4.81 -0.22
C GLU A 103 -21.66 -5.51 -0.97
N THR A 104 -22.92 -5.26 -0.57
CA THR A 104 -24.10 -5.82 -1.23
C THR A 104 -24.15 -5.41 -2.69
N ARG A 105 -23.93 -4.13 -2.98
CA ARG A 105 -23.89 -3.60 -4.35
C ARG A 105 -22.76 -4.24 -5.16
N THR A 106 -21.57 -4.35 -4.56
CA THR A 106 -20.40 -4.98 -5.19
C THR A 106 -20.68 -6.43 -5.53
N LEU A 107 -21.21 -7.21 -4.58
CA LEU A 107 -21.48 -8.63 -4.75
C LEU A 107 -22.59 -8.90 -5.77
N ALA A 108 -23.61 -8.04 -5.82
CA ALA A 108 -24.70 -8.18 -6.79
C ALA A 108 -24.20 -8.02 -8.23
N GLU A 109 -23.26 -7.10 -8.47
CA GLU A 109 -22.72 -6.82 -9.81
C GLU A 109 -21.49 -7.69 -10.15
N ARG A 110 -20.76 -8.17 -9.13
CA ARG A 110 -19.57 -9.03 -9.27
C ARG A 110 -19.59 -10.19 -8.27
N PRO A 111 -20.48 -11.18 -8.43
CA PRO A 111 -20.64 -12.29 -7.48
C PRO A 111 -19.39 -13.17 -7.38
N GLU A 112 -18.59 -13.25 -8.44
CA GLU A 112 -17.39 -14.09 -8.52
C GLU A 112 -16.09 -13.32 -8.20
N LEU A 113 -16.17 -12.10 -7.65
CA LEU A 113 -15.01 -11.23 -7.50
C LEU A 113 -13.87 -11.87 -6.69
N VAL A 114 -14.19 -12.57 -5.61
CA VAL A 114 -13.17 -13.22 -4.75
C VAL A 114 -12.49 -14.38 -5.50
N ASP A 115 -13.24 -15.14 -6.28
CA ASP A 115 -12.71 -16.23 -7.09
C ASP A 115 -11.85 -15.69 -8.24
N GLU A 116 -12.29 -14.61 -8.90
CA GLU A 116 -11.50 -13.89 -9.88
C GLU A 116 -10.18 -13.39 -9.29
N LEU A 117 -10.21 -12.81 -8.09
CA LEU A 117 -9.01 -12.35 -7.39
C LEU A 117 -8.07 -13.50 -7.07
N ALA A 118 -8.58 -14.64 -6.63
CA ALA A 118 -7.77 -15.83 -6.40
C ALA A 118 -7.11 -16.34 -7.69
N LEU A 119 -7.77 -16.24 -8.84
CA LEU A 119 -7.17 -16.56 -10.14
C LEU A 119 -6.10 -15.53 -10.55
N ARG A 120 -6.38 -14.23 -10.36
CA ARG A 120 -5.45 -13.12 -10.62
C ARG A 120 -4.22 -13.15 -9.71
N ALA A 121 -4.33 -13.74 -8.53
CA ALA A 121 -3.23 -13.90 -7.60
C ALA A 121 -2.14 -14.85 -8.12
N ARG A 122 -2.50 -15.84 -8.96
CA ARG A 122 -1.58 -16.94 -9.31
C ARG A 122 -0.32 -16.45 -10.04
N PRO A 123 -0.39 -15.63 -11.11
CA PRO A 123 0.82 -15.17 -11.78
C PRO A 123 1.72 -14.32 -10.87
N LEU A 124 1.13 -13.55 -9.95
CA LEU A 124 1.88 -12.77 -8.97
C LEU A 124 2.57 -13.69 -7.95
N HIS A 125 1.87 -14.71 -7.46
CA HIS A 125 2.41 -15.71 -6.54
C HIS A 125 3.58 -16.48 -7.17
N GLU A 126 3.40 -16.97 -8.40
CA GLU A 126 4.44 -17.71 -9.13
C GLU A 126 5.69 -16.84 -9.37
N GLN A 127 5.50 -15.59 -9.80
CA GLN A 127 6.62 -14.65 -9.96
C GLN A 127 7.31 -14.36 -8.61
N TRP A 128 6.53 -14.18 -7.55
CA TRP A 128 7.05 -13.94 -6.22
C TRP A 128 7.85 -15.14 -5.70
N GLU A 129 7.32 -16.36 -5.77
CA GLU A 129 8.02 -17.56 -5.32
C GLU A 129 9.33 -17.79 -6.06
N ALA A 130 9.38 -17.43 -7.35
CA ALA A 130 10.57 -17.60 -8.17
C ALA A 130 11.74 -16.68 -7.75
N ARG A 131 11.46 -15.44 -7.32
CA ARG A 131 12.50 -14.39 -7.16
C ARG A 131 12.35 -13.49 -5.94
N GLY A 132 11.16 -13.36 -5.38
CA GLY A 132 10.84 -12.53 -4.22
C GLY A 132 11.71 -12.80 -2.99
N PRO A 133 11.93 -14.07 -2.58
CA PRO A 133 12.86 -14.38 -1.48
C PRO A 133 14.28 -13.87 -1.72
N GLY A 134 14.79 -13.98 -2.96
CA GLY A 134 16.10 -13.46 -3.36
C GLY A 134 16.14 -11.92 -3.32
N LEU A 135 15.08 -11.26 -3.80
CA LEU A 135 14.93 -9.81 -3.73
C LEU A 135 15.02 -9.33 -2.28
N MET A 136 14.23 -9.91 -1.38
CA MET A 136 14.19 -9.49 0.04
C MET A 136 15.50 -9.78 0.77
N HIS A 137 16.18 -10.87 0.42
CA HIS A 137 17.50 -11.18 0.96
C HIS A 137 18.54 -10.14 0.54
N MET A 138 18.56 -9.77 -0.74
CA MET A 138 19.47 -8.74 -1.23
C MET A 138 19.15 -7.37 -0.63
N LEU A 139 17.86 -7.04 -0.48
CA LEU A 139 17.45 -5.80 0.20
C LEU A 139 17.97 -5.73 1.64
N ALA A 140 17.88 -6.82 2.40
CA ALA A 140 18.42 -6.90 3.77
C ALA A 140 19.94 -6.66 3.80
N GLN A 141 20.69 -7.21 2.83
CA GLN A 141 22.13 -6.99 2.71
C GLN A 141 22.49 -5.55 2.32
N LEU A 142 21.70 -4.94 1.45
CA LEU A 142 21.90 -3.57 0.97
C LEU A 142 21.49 -2.51 1.99
N THR A 143 20.63 -2.86 2.93
CA THR A 143 20.15 -1.97 3.99
C THR A 143 20.67 -2.47 5.34
N GLU A 144 19.82 -3.12 6.13
CA GLU A 144 20.16 -3.81 7.38
C GLU A 144 19.24 -5.03 7.52
N ASP A 145 19.74 -6.14 8.09
CA ASP A 145 18.95 -7.37 8.26
C ASP A 145 17.62 -7.14 9.02
N SER A 146 17.62 -6.22 10.00
CA SER A 146 16.44 -5.87 10.79
C SER A 146 15.40 -5.03 10.05
N PHE A 147 15.73 -4.48 8.88
CA PHE A 147 14.84 -3.61 8.12
C PHE A 147 13.82 -4.41 7.28
N VAL A 148 14.03 -5.71 7.10
CA VAL A 148 13.09 -6.56 6.35
C VAL A 148 12.18 -7.32 7.31
N ALA A 149 10.86 -7.22 7.11
CA ALA A 149 9.89 -7.98 7.89
C ALA A 149 10.07 -9.49 7.68
N GLU A 150 10.02 -10.27 8.77
CA GLU A 150 10.11 -11.74 8.67
C GLU A 150 8.84 -12.36 8.10
N THR A 151 7.69 -11.75 8.40
CA THR A 151 6.36 -12.17 7.96
C THR A 151 5.59 -10.96 7.49
N ALA A 152 4.67 -11.11 6.55
CA ALA A 152 3.71 -10.06 6.19
C ALA A 152 2.41 -10.65 5.65
N GLU A 153 1.34 -9.87 5.70
CA GLU A 153 0.10 -10.20 4.99
C GLU A 153 0.00 -9.42 3.67
N VAL A 154 -0.39 -10.12 2.60
CA VAL A 154 -0.74 -9.53 1.31
C VAL A 154 -2.24 -9.68 1.09
N VAL A 155 -2.95 -8.56 1.03
CA VAL A 155 -4.37 -8.51 0.71
C VAL A 155 -4.54 -8.05 -0.73
N LEU A 156 -5.07 -8.93 -1.56
CA LEU A 156 -5.41 -8.64 -2.95
C LEU A 156 -6.80 -8.05 -3.06
N VAL A 157 -6.89 -6.96 -3.81
CA VAL A 157 -8.12 -6.19 -4.05
C VAL A 157 -8.43 -6.08 -5.54
N ALA A 158 -9.69 -5.84 -5.87
CA ALA A 158 -10.11 -5.58 -7.24
C ALA A 158 -9.38 -4.35 -7.80
N PRO A 159 -8.95 -4.38 -9.08
CA PRO A 159 -8.29 -3.24 -9.67
C PRO A 159 -9.27 -2.09 -9.87
N TYR A 160 -8.93 -0.94 -9.28
CA TYR A 160 -9.57 0.35 -9.50
C TYR A 160 -8.65 1.23 -10.36
N VAL A 161 -7.39 1.40 -9.97
CA VAL A 161 -6.39 2.25 -10.64
C VAL A 161 -5.62 1.50 -11.74
N GLY A 162 -5.64 0.17 -11.74
CA GLY A 162 -4.95 -0.66 -12.73
C GLY A 162 -3.53 -1.04 -12.33
N GLY A 163 -3.31 -1.29 -11.04
CA GLY A 163 -2.01 -1.60 -10.46
C GLY A 163 -1.62 -0.57 -9.41
N TYR A 164 -2.43 -0.42 -8.36
CA TYR A 164 -2.06 0.37 -7.19
C TYR A 164 -1.88 -0.53 -5.97
N GLY A 165 -1.19 -0.02 -4.95
CA GLY A 165 -1.04 -0.71 -3.69
C GLY A 165 -0.48 0.20 -2.60
N ARG A 166 -0.64 -0.23 -1.36
CA ARG A 166 -0.23 0.51 -0.16
C ARG A 166 0.33 -0.42 0.90
N ALA A 167 1.33 0.06 1.62
CA ALA A 167 1.88 -0.60 2.81
C ALA A 167 1.23 -0.01 4.08
N TYR A 168 0.76 -0.88 4.96
CA TYR A 168 0.19 -0.57 6.26
C TYR A 168 1.13 -1.06 7.35
N LEU A 169 2.12 -0.22 7.67
CA LEU A 169 3.27 -0.54 8.54
C LEU A 169 2.82 -1.17 9.86
N ARG A 170 1.93 -0.48 10.59
CA ARG A 170 1.42 -0.92 11.90
C ARG A 170 0.62 -2.23 11.87
N ALA A 171 0.11 -2.63 10.72
CA ALA A 171 -0.62 -3.88 10.52
C ALA A 171 0.26 -4.98 9.90
N ASN A 172 1.52 -4.66 9.57
CA ASN A 172 2.45 -5.53 8.87
C ASN A 172 1.81 -6.17 7.62
N ARG A 173 1.12 -5.32 6.85
CA ARG A 173 0.21 -5.69 5.76
C ARG A 173 0.45 -4.82 4.55
N VAL A 174 0.35 -5.40 3.37
CA VAL A 174 0.25 -4.67 2.11
C VAL A 174 -1.09 -4.97 1.45
N VAL A 175 -1.70 -3.95 0.85
CA VAL A 175 -2.87 -4.09 -0.02
C VAL A 175 -2.41 -3.78 -1.45
N LEU A 176 -2.76 -4.63 -2.40
CA LEU A 176 -2.36 -4.48 -3.80
C LEU A 176 -3.46 -4.95 -4.74
N GLU A 177 -3.67 -4.22 -5.83
CA GLU A 177 -4.62 -4.61 -6.88
C GLU A 177 -4.19 -5.90 -7.60
N GLY A 178 -5.10 -6.87 -7.66
CA GLY A 178 -4.89 -8.12 -8.37
C GLY A 178 -5.02 -7.96 -9.88
N LEU A 179 -3.89 -8.00 -10.59
CA LEU A 179 -3.83 -7.91 -12.05
C LEU A 179 -3.48 -9.26 -12.68
N LEU A 180 -4.08 -9.54 -13.85
CA LEU A 180 -3.74 -10.73 -14.65
C LEU A 180 -2.38 -10.61 -15.35
N ALA A 181 -1.96 -9.38 -15.64
CA ALA A 181 -0.73 -9.09 -16.38
C ALA A 181 -0.09 -7.82 -15.81
N ASN A 182 1.23 -7.75 -15.95
CA ASN A 182 2.00 -6.57 -15.55
C ASN A 182 1.66 -5.39 -16.49
N PRO A 183 1.18 -4.25 -15.97
CA PRO A 183 0.94 -3.05 -16.77
C PRO A 183 2.23 -2.54 -17.44
N HIS A 184 3.36 -2.70 -16.73
CA HIS A 184 4.68 -2.31 -17.18
C HIS A 184 5.61 -3.52 -17.11
N ALA A 185 6.15 -3.95 -18.24
CA ALA A 185 7.00 -5.14 -18.30
C ALA A 185 8.33 -4.97 -17.55
N ASP A 186 8.83 -3.73 -17.46
CA ASP A 186 10.06 -3.35 -16.78
C ASP A 186 9.87 -3.06 -15.28
N LEU A 187 8.62 -2.95 -14.81
CA LEU A 187 8.26 -2.84 -13.40
C LEU A 187 7.13 -3.84 -13.09
N PRO A 188 7.43 -5.14 -13.00
CA PRO A 188 6.41 -6.16 -12.76
C PRO A 188 5.73 -5.97 -11.40
N GLU A 189 4.48 -6.45 -11.27
CA GLU A 189 3.72 -6.35 -10.01
C GLU A 189 4.41 -7.05 -8.83
N ALA A 190 5.16 -8.11 -9.10
CA ALA A 190 5.97 -8.79 -8.09
C ALA A 190 7.08 -7.89 -7.52
N LEU A 191 7.62 -6.97 -8.33
CA LEU A 191 8.59 -5.97 -7.89
C LEU A 191 7.91 -4.85 -7.10
N ARG A 192 6.72 -4.38 -7.53
CA ARG A 192 5.90 -3.45 -6.72
C ARG A 192 5.58 -4.05 -5.36
N LEU A 193 5.20 -5.33 -5.30
CA LEU A 193 4.98 -6.04 -4.06
C LEU A 193 6.24 -6.01 -3.17
N GLY A 194 7.42 -6.30 -3.73
CA GLY A 194 8.69 -6.18 -3.02
C GLY A 194 8.95 -4.78 -2.45
N TRP A 195 8.64 -3.74 -3.22
CA TRP A 195 8.71 -2.34 -2.76
C TRP A 195 7.74 -2.02 -1.63
N LEU A 196 6.49 -2.49 -1.67
CA LEU A 196 5.54 -2.31 -0.58
C LEU A 196 5.99 -3.04 0.70
N LEU A 197 6.54 -4.25 0.56
CA LEU A 197 7.01 -5.06 1.68
C LEU A 197 8.26 -4.46 2.34
N ALA A 198 9.13 -3.82 1.55
CA ALA A 198 10.33 -3.13 2.03
C ALA A 198 10.01 -1.98 3.01
N GLN A 199 8.77 -1.48 3.01
CA GLN A 199 8.35 -0.36 3.87
C GLN A 199 7.89 -0.81 5.25
N LEU A 200 7.54 -2.10 5.43
CA LEU A 200 6.77 -2.55 6.60
C LEU A 200 7.46 -2.39 7.95
N GLN A 201 8.79 -2.33 7.98
CA GLN A 201 9.55 -2.11 9.23
C GLN A 201 9.96 -0.66 9.46
N ALA A 202 9.52 0.26 8.61
CA ALA A 202 9.86 1.67 8.75
C ALA A 202 9.37 2.29 10.07
N ASP A 203 8.33 1.73 10.70
CA ASP A 203 7.80 2.18 11.98
C ASP A 203 8.48 1.56 13.21
N ALA A 204 9.52 0.73 13.01
CA ALA A 204 10.35 0.27 14.12
C ALA A 204 11.02 1.48 14.82
N PRO A 205 11.12 1.50 16.17
CA PRO A 205 11.60 2.68 16.91
C PRO A 205 12.95 3.23 16.43
N ILE A 206 13.87 2.34 16.02
CA ILE A 206 15.18 2.74 15.49
C ILE A 206 15.08 3.65 14.25
N TYR A 207 14.07 3.48 13.40
CA TYR A 207 13.86 4.28 12.20
C TYR A 207 12.83 5.39 12.44
N ALA A 208 11.74 5.11 13.16
CA ALA A 208 10.67 6.06 13.43
C ALA A 208 11.12 7.27 14.27
N ASP A 209 12.02 7.07 15.25
CA ASP A 209 12.52 8.17 16.10
C ASP A 209 13.39 9.17 15.33
N ALA A 210 13.79 8.84 14.10
CA ALA A 210 14.63 9.69 13.27
C ALA A 210 13.83 10.73 12.46
N VAL A 211 12.51 10.59 12.35
CA VAL A 211 11.66 11.30 11.38
C VAL A 211 10.32 11.66 12.03
N SER A 212 9.68 12.76 11.59
CA SER A 212 8.33 13.05 12.09
C SER A 212 7.32 11.99 11.64
N GLY A 213 6.35 11.66 12.50
CA GLY A 213 5.37 10.61 12.22
C GLY A 213 4.55 10.84 10.94
N GLU A 214 4.27 12.10 10.59
CA GLU A 214 3.53 12.47 9.38
C GLU A 214 4.32 12.21 8.10
N ARG A 215 5.65 12.31 8.16
CA ARG A 215 6.54 12.14 6.99
C ARG A 215 7.06 10.72 6.84
N LEU A 216 6.90 9.89 7.86
CA LEU A 216 7.47 8.55 7.89
C LEU A 216 7.01 7.69 6.71
N ALA A 217 5.72 7.73 6.36
CA ALA A 217 5.18 6.94 5.26
C ALA A 217 5.77 7.38 3.90
N LEU A 218 5.84 8.69 3.65
CA LEU A 218 6.46 9.25 2.45
C LEU A 218 7.94 8.89 2.38
N LEU A 219 8.68 9.07 3.47
CA LEU A 219 10.10 8.76 3.52
C LEU A 219 10.36 7.26 3.29
N ALA A 220 9.56 6.38 3.88
CA ALA A 220 9.66 4.94 3.66
C ALA A 220 9.46 4.59 2.19
N GLN A 221 8.46 5.18 1.53
CA GLN A 221 8.23 5.00 0.09
C GLN A 221 9.45 5.44 -0.72
N MET A 222 9.95 6.65 -0.47
CA MET A 222 11.07 7.23 -1.23
C MET A 222 12.39 6.49 -1.00
N ALA A 223 12.71 6.16 0.25
CA ALA A 223 13.96 5.49 0.64
C ALA A 223 14.05 4.07 0.05
N THR A 224 12.92 3.37 -0.07
CA THR A 224 12.90 1.98 -0.49
C THR A 224 12.92 1.77 -1.99
N ILE A 225 12.56 2.78 -2.81
CA ILE A 225 12.61 2.67 -4.28
C ILE A 225 14.01 2.28 -4.79
N PRO A 226 15.07 3.09 -4.58
CA PRO A 226 16.38 2.77 -5.14
C PRO A 226 16.99 1.51 -4.50
N ALA A 227 16.71 1.25 -3.22
CA ALA A 227 17.15 0.05 -2.52
C ALA A 227 16.56 -1.23 -3.15
N VAL A 228 15.25 -1.23 -3.40
CA VAL A 228 14.55 -2.36 -4.02
C VAL A 228 14.91 -2.52 -5.49
N LEU A 229 15.11 -1.43 -6.23
CA LEU A 229 15.57 -1.52 -7.62
C LEU A 229 17.00 -2.06 -7.71
N THR A 230 17.89 -1.70 -6.78
CA THR A 230 19.25 -2.28 -6.70
C THR A 230 19.18 -3.77 -6.35
N ALA A 231 18.31 -4.15 -5.41
CA ALA A 231 18.07 -5.58 -5.12
C ALA A 231 17.49 -6.32 -6.35
N ALA A 232 16.64 -5.66 -7.13
CA ALA A 232 15.99 -6.23 -8.30
C ALA A 232 16.96 -6.55 -9.44
N GLU A 233 18.09 -5.85 -9.54
CA GLU A 233 19.16 -6.18 -10.48
C GLU A 233 19.71 -7.58 -10.22
N SER A 234 19.87 -7.96 -8.95
CA SER A 234 20.41 -9.25 -8.55
C SER A 234 19.49 -10.44 -8.87
N VAL A 235 18.20 -10.17 -9.08
CA VAL A 235 17.19 -11.18 -9.48
C VAL A 235 16.65 -10.95 -10.89
N GLU A 236 17.33 -10.10 -11.68
CA GLU A 236 17.03 -9.82 -13.09
C GLU A 236 15.57 -9.36 -13.31
N TRP A 237 15.05 -8.50 -12.44
CA TRP A 237 13.72 -7.90 -12.59
C TRP A 237 13.75 -6.49 -13.19
N ALA A 238 14.68 -5.65 -12.74
CA ALA A 238 14.80 -4.28 -13.19
C ALA A 238 16.25 -3.80 -13.04
N LYS A 239 16.53 -2.59 -13.56
CA LYS A 239 17.78 -1.88 -13.31
C LYS A 239 17.56 -0.76 -12.29
N CYS A 240 18.61 -0.39 -11.57
CA CYS A 240 18.61 0.80 -10.73
C CYS A 240 19.28 1.96 -11.47
N ASP A 241 18.49 2.71 -12.23
CA ASP A 241 18.90 3.94 -12.88
C ASP A 241 17.84 5.04 -12.72
N ALA A 242 18.20 6.29 -13.02
CA ALA A 242 17.31 7.44 -12.88
C ALA A 242 16.02 7.30 -13.72
N SER A 243 16.08 6.63 -14.86
CA SER A 243 14.91 6.37 -15.72
C SER A 243 13.93 5.41 -15.04
N THR A 244 14.45 4.34 -14.44
CA THR A 244 13.64 3.33 -13.76
C THR A 244 13.06 3.88 -12.46
N ILE A 245 13.83 4.69 -11.71
CA ILE A 245 13.32 5.41 -10.53
C ILE A 245 12.20 6.39 -10.92
N THR A 246 12.39 7.19 -11.98
CA THR A 246 11.33 8.07 -12.51
C THR A 246 10.05 7.30 -12.81
N ARG A 247 10.18 6.14 -13.47
CA ARG A 247 9.02 5.30 -13.79
C ARG A 247 8.37 4.70 -12.55
N ALA A 248 9.16 4.24 -11.57
CA ALA A 248 8.65 3.74 -10.31
C ALA A 248 7.85 4.83 -9.55
N LEU A 249 8.36 6.06 -9.48
CA LEU A 249 7.64 7.20 -8.88
C LEU A 249 6.28 7.43 -9.57
N GLN A 250 6.27 7.46 -10.90
CA GLN A 250 5.05 7.66 -11.69
C GLN A 250 4.03 6.52 -11.51
N CYS A 251 4.50 5.27 -11.51
CA CYS A 251 3.63 4.09 -11.52
C CYS A 251 3.25 3.59 -10.12
N TRP A 252 4.00 3.92 -9.08
CA TRP A 252 3.81 3.37 -7.73
C TRP A 252 3.35 4.42 -6.72
N CYS A 253 3.84 5.66 -6.82
CA CYS A 253 3.53 6.71 -5.85
C CYS A 253 2.40 7.64 -6.32
N PHE A 254 2.10 7.67 -7.62
CA PHE A 254 1.04 8.52 -8.22
C PHE A 254 1.15 10.02 -7.88
N GLU A 255 2.37 10.50 -7.57
CA GLU A 255 2.64 11.91 -7.34
C GLU A 255 2.69 12.67 -8.68
N GLN A 256 1.58 13.32 -9.05
CA GLN A 256 1.50 14.10 -10.30
C GLN A 256 2.40 15.34 -10.28
N ASP A 257 2.73 15.84 -9.08
CA ASP A 257 3.49 17.08 -8.86
C ASP A 257 4.91 16.84 -8.30
N ALA A 258 5.43 15.61 -8.41
CA ALA A 258 6.80 15.31 -7.97
C ALA A 258 7.83 16.20 -8.69
N PRO A 259 8.83 16.77 -7.99
CA PRO A 259 9.90 17.53 -8.62
C PRO A 259 10.60 16.74 -9.74
N ALA A 260 10.87 17.38 -10.87
CA ALA A 260 11.50 16.72 -12.03
C ALA A 260 12.89 16.14 -11.71
N ASP A 261 13.58 16.66 -10.69
CA ASP A 261 14.89 16.21 -10.24
C ASP A 261 14.84 15.17 -9.10
N LEU A 262 13.64 14.77 -8.65
CA LEU A 262 13.48 13.85 -7.52
C LEU A 262 14.18 12.51 -7.76
N ALA A 263 14.05 11.93 -8.96
CA ALA A 263 14.69 10.66 -9.28
C ALA A 263 16.23 10.74 -9.21
N GLU A 264 16.82 11.84 -9.69
CA GLU A 264 18.27 12.07 -9.60
C GLU A 264 18.72 12.28 -8.16
N LYS A 265 17.95 13.03 -7.36
CA LYS A 265 18.19 13.22 -5.93
C LYS A 265 18.17 11.88 -5.17
N LEU A 266 17.17 11.04 -5.42
CA LEU A 266 17.05 9.72 -4.79
C LEU A 266 18.21 8.81 -5.20
N LEU A 267 18.60 8.80 -6.47
CA LEU A 267 19.72 8.01 -6.95
C LEU A 267 21.05 8.48 -6.31
N GLY A 268 21.32 9.79 -6.32
CA GLY A 268 22.54 10.34 -5.73
C GLY A 268 22.63 10.12 -4.22
N TRP A 269 21.50 10.22 -3.50
CA TRP A 269 21.42 9.85 -2.09
C TRP A 269 21.75 8.37 -1.88
N TRP A 270 21.14 7.49 -2.68
CA TRP A 270 21.35 6.04 -2.59
C TRP A 270 22.81 5.65 -2.88
N GLU A 271 23.41 6.20 -3.93
CA GLU A 271 24.81 5.96 -4.28
C GLU A 271 25.76 6.42 -3.17
N THR A 272 25.48 7.57 -2.56
CA THR A 272 26.25 8.09 -1.42
C THR A 272 26.18 7.15 -0.22
N TYR A 273 25.00 6.63 0.09
CA TYR A 273 24.83 5.64 1.15
C TYR A 273 25.55 4.33 0.83
N HIS A 274 25.33 3.78 -0.37
CA HIS A 274 25.85 2.49 -0.79
C HIS A 274 27.39 2.45 -0.89
N GLN A 275 28.03 3.58 -1.23
CA GLN A 275 29.49 3.72 -1.24
C GLN A 275 30.07 4.06 0.14
N GLY A 276 29.22 4.49 1.07
CA GLY A 276 29.60 4.94 2.40
C GLY A 276 29.75 3.80 3.42
N THR A 277 30.00 4.20 4.66
CA THR A 277 30.01 3.32 5.85
C THR A 277 28.92 3.69 6.86
N SER A 278 27.99 4.56 6.46
CA SER A 278 26.91 5.03 7.31
C SER A 278 25.87 3.92 7.52
N SER A 279 25.26 3.88 8.70
CA SER A 279 24.11 3.02 8.97
C SER A 279 22.88 3.47 8.19
N TRP A 280 21.93 2.56 7.97
CA TRP A 280 20.69 2.86 7.25
C TRP A 280 19.88 3.98 7.91
N GLN A 281 19.84 4.00 9.25
CA GLN A 281 19.22 5.06 10.03
C GLN A 281 19.79 6.47 9.72
N VAL A 282 21.10 6.57 9.46
CA VAL A 282 21.74 7.85 9.15
C VAL A 282 21.40 8.28 7.72
N ALA A 283 21.34 7.32 6.80
CA ALA A 283 20.90 7.58 5.43
C ALA A 283 19.45 8.12 5.39
N TRP A 284 18.54 7.57 6.21
CA TRP A 284 17.16 8.05 6.33
C TRP A 284 17.07 9.52 6.75
N ARG A 285 17.84 9.93 7.76
CA ARG A 285 17.89 11.34 8.19
C ARG A 285 18.42 12.25 7.09
N ALA A 286 19.44 11.79 6.35
CA ALA A 286 19.99 12.54 5.23
C ALA A 286 18.94 12.70 4.11
N LEU A 287 18.15 11.66 3.82
CA LEU A 287 17.07 11.74 2.85
C LEU A 287 15.96 12.68 3.31
N ASP A 288 15.55 12.61 4.58
CA ASP A 288 14.51 13.50 5.10
C ASP A 288 14.92 14.98 5.00
N ALA A 289 16.18 15.29 5.29
CA ALA A 289 16.74 16.62 5.11
C ALA A 289 16.84 17.04 3.63
N LEU A 290 17.08 16.10 2.72
CA LEU A 290 17.13 16.35 1.27
C LEU A 290 15.74 16.65 0.70
N LEU A 291 14.71 15.91 1.13
CA LEU A 291 13.33 16.09 0.68
C LEU A 291 12.62 17.29 1.33
N SER A 292 13.23 17.91 2.34
CA SER A 292 12.70 19.11 3.02
C SER A 292 13.10 20.43 2.36
N GLN A 293 13.92 20.38 1.31
CA GLN A 293 14.47 21.55 0.61
C GLN A 293 13.69 21.83 -0.67
#